data_AF-A0AAX2IER2-F1
#
_entry.id   AF-A0AAX2IER2-F1
#
_cell.length_a   1.000
_cell.length_b   1.000
_cell.length_c   1.000
_cell.angle_alpha   90.00
_cell.angle_beta   90.00
_cell.angle_gamma   90.00
#
_symmetry.space_group_name_H-M   'P 1'
#
loop_
_entity.id
_entity.type
_entity.pdbx_description
1 polymer ?
#
loop_
_entity_poly.entity_id
_entity_poly.type
_entity_poly.pdbx_seq_one_letter_code
_entity_poly.pdbx_strand_id
1 'polypeptide(L)'
;MKDFCKWVQSLGLYYSFHKIEDLHTLAQNTTNISWAFLKSSAINTANLNNVNPKIIELKGAFLNIGFSFKSISKKILNVKNETIFLDFTTLSIGELESLMKLRIFNQNIGGILIENQDDFFSKIEILEKMVSDYYSDKNLDEIKAIFFKTIVSKHCFLPIIATDLYEEKILILISKERIKDSINISLDSYDRVQIPFSLKTSDLSYFYKW
;
A
#
# COMPACT_ATOMS: atom_id res chain seq x y z
N MET A 1 0.69 16.86 4.33
CA MET A 1 2.09 16.38 4.13
C MET A 1 3.04 16.64 5.31
N LYS A 2 3.19 17.88 5.79
CA LYS A 2 4.25 18.28 6.74
C LYS A 2 4.34 17.42 8.01
N ASP A 3 3.21 17.10 8.62
CA ASP A 3 3.17 16.29 9.85
C ASP A 3 3.58 14.83 9.59
N PHE A 4 3.22 14.28 8.43
CA PHE A 4 3.67 12.96 8.01
C PHE A 4 5.20 12.91 7.87
N CYS A 5 5.80 13.90 7.21
CA CYS A 5 7.26 13.99 7.07
C CYS A 5 7.99 14.05 8.42
N LYS A 6 7.50 14.89 9.35
CA LYS A 6 8.05 14.97 10.72
C LYS A 6 7.90 13.64 11.46
N TRP A 7 6.75 12.99 11.32
CA TRP A 7 6.49 11.69 11.93
C TRP A 7 7.44 10.62 11.38
N VAL A 8 7.66 10.53 10.07
CA VAL A 8 8.65 9.60 9.47
C VAL A 8 10.05 9.82 10.07
N GLN A 9 10.49 11.08 10.18
CA GLN A 9 11.78 11.42 10.80
C GLN A 9 11.85 11.00 12.26
N SER A 10 10.75 11.14 13.02
CA SER A 10 10.70 10.71 14.42
C SER A 10 10.85 9.18 14.60
N LEU A 11 10.62 8.40 13.54
CA LEU A 11 10.89 6.95 13.52
C LEU A 11 12.36 6.62 13.19
N GLY A 12 13.20 7.63 12.93
CA GLY A 12 14.58 7.45 12.46
C GLY A 12 14.66 6.96 11.01
N LEU A 13 13.69 7.34 10.18
CA LEU A 13 13.62 7.04 8.76
C LEU A 13 13.83 8.32 7.93
N TYR A 14 14.22 8.12 6.67
CA TYR A 14 14.39 9.19 5.70
C TYR A 14 13.25 9.17 4.68
N TYR A 15 13.01 10.31 4.05
CA TYR A 15 12.09 10.42 2.93
C TYR A 15 12.71 11.29 1.83
N SER A 16 12.26 11.07 0.60
CA SER A 16 12.61 11.88 -0.58
C SER A 16 11.40 12.00 -1.49
N PHE A 17 11.32 13.09 -2.26
CA PHE A 17 10.24 13.36 -3.19
C PHE A 17 10.71 13.15 -4.62
N HIS A 18 9.86 12.57 -5.45
CA HIS A 18 10.13 12.23 -6.84
C HIS A 18 8.87 12.37 -7.69
N LYS A 19 9.04 12.50 -9.00
CA LYS A 19 7.91 12.31 -9.91
C LYS A 19 7.61 10.81 -10.03
N ILE A 20 6.37 10.47 -10.34
CA ILE A 20 6.01 9.05 -10.54
C ILE A 20 6.72 8.49 -11.78
N GLU A 21 6.95 9.32 -12.80
CA GLU A 21 7.67 8.97 -14.02
C GLU A 21 9.12 8.54 -13.75
N ASP A 22 9.72 8.99 -12.66
CA ASP A 22 11.10 8.65 -12.29
C ASP A 22 11.20 7.24 -11.68
N LEU A 23 10.06 6.56 -11.44
CA LEU A 23 10.01 5.23 -10.83
C LEU A 23 10.85 4.21 -11.60
N HIS A 24 10.92 4.29 -12.93
CA HIS A 24 11.75 3.38 -13.72
C HIS A 24 13.24 3.46 -13.39
N THR A 25 13.74 4.67 -13.14
CA THR A 25 15.13 4.87 -12.72
C THR A 25 15.31 4.47 -11.26
N LEU A 26 14.37 4.85 -10.39
CA LEU A 26 14.45 4.59 -8.95
C LEU A 26 14.33 3.10 -8.59
N ALA A 27 13.60 2.34 -9.40
CA ALA A 27 13.28 0.94 -9.15
C ALA A 27 14.07 -0.06 -10.01
N GLN A 28 15.06 0.40 -10.79
CA GLN A 28 15.77 -0.39 -11.82
C GLN A 28 16.34 -1.73 -11.30
N ASN A 29 16.82 -1.76 -10.05
CA ASN A 29 17.40 -2.95 -9.42
C ASN A 29 16.52 -3.50 -8.29
N THR A 30 15.22 -3.23 -8.34
CA THR A 30 14.28 -3.64 -7.31
C THR A 30 13.26 -4.62 -7.87
N THR A 31 12.87 -5.57 -7.03
CA THR A 31 11.60 -6.28 -7.16
C THR A 31 10.55 -5.53 -6.35
N ASN A 32 9.27 -5.73 -6.64
CA ASN A 32 8.23 -5.19 -5.78
C ASN A 32 7.28 -6.26 -5.24
N ILE A 33 6.77 -5.97 -4.05
CA ILE A 33 5.57 -6.58 -3.51
C ILE A 33 4.49 -5.51 -3.57
N SER A 34 3.63 -5.61 -4.56
CA SER A 34 2.37 -4.88 -4.58
C SER A 34 1.35 -5.71 -3.81
N TRP A 35 0.64 -5.07 -2.87
CA TRP A 35 -0.29 -5.74 -1.98
C TRP A 35 -1.65 -5.06 -2.00
N ALA A 36 -2.69 -5.84 -1.73
CA ALA A 36 -4.03 -5.33 -1.47
C ALA A 36 -4.74 -6.17 -0.43
N PHE A 37 -5.58 -5.56 0.40
CA PHE A 37 -6.48 -6.30 1.27
C PHE A 37 -7.92 -5.81 1.18
N LEU A 38 -8.86 -6.73 1.42
CA LEU A 38 -10.30 -6.50 1.32
C LEU A 38 -11.01 -7.33 2.38
N LYS A 39 -11.80 -6.69 3.25
CA LYS A 39 -12.68 -7.42 4.17
C LYS A 39 -13.88 -7.97 3.41
N SER A 40 -14.25 -9.21 3.66
CA SER A 40 -15.33 -9.90 2.96
C SER A 40 -16.65 -9.15 3.11
N SER A 41 -16.95 -8.65 4.32
CA SER A 41 -18.17 -7.85 4.58
C SER A 41 -18.26 -6.52 3.81
N ALA A 42 -17.15 -5.99 3.29
CA ALA A 42 -17.19 -4.76 2.48
C ALA A 42 -17.73 -5.00 1.08
N ILE A 43 -17.75 -6.25 0.62
CA ILE A 43 -18.23 -6.60 -0.70
C ILE A 43 -19.74 -6.42 -0.66
N ASN A 44 -20.25 -5.37 -1.32
CA ASN A 44 -21.67 -5.00 -1.27
C ASN A 44 -22.55 -6.14 -1.80
N THR A 45 -23.01 -7.00 -0.90
CA THR A 45 -23.79 -8.18 -1.22
C THR A 45 -25.22 -7.83 -1.65
N ALA A 46 -25.69 -6.60 -1.44
CA ALA A 46 -27.06 -6.20 -1.76
C ALA A 46 -27.42 -6.36 -3.26
N ASN A 47 -26.43 -6.22 -4.16
CA ASN A 47 -26.58 -6.51 -5.60
C ASN A 47 -25.97 -7.85 -6.03
N LEU A 48 -25.43 -8.63 -5.08
CA LEU A 48 -24.72 -9.89 -5.31
C LEU A 48 -25.42 -11.09 -4.67
N ASN A 49 -26.72 -11.00 -4.37
CA ASN A 49 -27.51 -12.09 -3.79
C ASN A 49 -27.41 -13.43 -4.57
N ASN A 50 -26.88 -13.40 -5.81
CA ASN A 50 -26.67 -14.56 -6.68
C ASN A 50 -25.21 -14.89 -6.99
N VAL A 51 -24.22 -14.17 -6.43
CA VAL A 51 -22.80 -14.50 -6.65
C VAL A 51 -22.35 -15.54 -5.63
N ASN A 52 -21.92 -16.70 -6.14
CA ASN A 52 -21.38 -17.77 -5.32
C ASN A 52 -20.19 -17.24 -4.49
N PRO A 53 -20.19 -17.38 -3.14
CA PRO A 53 -19.09 -16.94 -2.28
C PRO A 53 -17.71 -17.47 -2.71
N LYS A 54 -17.66 -18.66 -3.34
CA LYS A 54 -16.42 -19.21 -3.90
C LYS A 54 -15.84 -18.32 -5.01
N ILE A 55 -16.67 -17.63 -5.80
CA ILE A 55 -16.19 -16.69 -6.83
C ILE A 55 -15.51 -15.51 -6.17
N ILE A 56 -16.06 -15.00 -5.06
CA ILE A 56 -15.48 -13.90 -4.30
C ILE A 56 -14.11 -14.29 -3.76
N GLU A 57 -14.02 -15.47 -3.15
CA GLU A 57 -12.76 -16.03 -2.65
C GLU A 57 -11.72 -16.22 -3.77
N LEU A 58 -12.14 -16.78 -4.91
CA LEU A 58 -11.27 -16.97 -6.08
C LEU A 58 -10.75 -15.65 -6.67
N LYS A 59 -11.57 -14.59 -6.61
CA LYS A 59 -11.17 -13.25 -7.06
C LYS A 59 -10.08 -12.64 -6.17
N GLY A 60 -10.09 -12.92 -4.86
CA GLY A 60 -9.15 -12.32 -3.91
C GLY A 60 -9.35 -10.80 -3.75
N ALA A 61 -8.41 -10.11 -3.13
CA ALA A 61 -8.52 -8.67 -2.93
C ALA A 61 -8.45 -7.86 -4.24
N PHE A 62 -7.42 -8.05 -5.07
CA PHE A 62 -7.18 -7.20 -6.23
C PHE A 62 -8.34 -7.24 -7.23
N LEU A 63 -8.83 -8.42 -7.59
CA LEU A 63 -9.87 -8.53 -8.62
C LEU A 63 -11.24 -8.08 -8.10
N ASN A 64 -11.53 -8.26 -6.80
CA ASN A 64 -12.77 -7.75 -6.22
C ASN A 64 -12.79 -6.22 -6.10
N ILE A 65 -11.63 -5.57 -5.97
CA ILE A 65 -11.53 -4.09 -5.97
C ILE A 65 -11.25 -3.50 -7.37
N GLY A 66 -11.21 -4.32 -8.42
CA GLY A 66 -11.18 -3.89 -9.82
C GLY A 66 -9.82 -3.97 -10.53
N PHE A 67 -8.81 -4.63 -9.96
CA PHE A 67 -7.50 -4.84 -10.57
C PHE A 67 -7.31 -6.26 -11.07
N SER A 68 -6.98 -6.39 -12.35
CA SER A 68 -6.67 -7.67 -12.98
C SER A 68 -5.18 -7.76 -13.27
N PHE A 69 -4.47 -8.55 -12.47
CA PHE A 69 -3.05 -8.86 -12.66
C PHE A 69 -2.87 -10.36 -12.96
N LYS A 70 -1.83 -10.71 -13.73
CA LYS A 70 -1.63 -12.09 -14.23
C LYS A 70 -1.26 -13.09 -13.13
N SER A 71 -0.37 -12.69 -12.23
CA SER A 71 0.22 -13.58 -11.22
C SER A 71 -0.02 -13.02 -9.82
N ILE A 72 -1.05 -13.53 -9.15
CA ILE A 72 -1.44 -13.07 -7.80
C ILE A 72 -1.33 -14.23 -6.82
N SER A 73 -0.52 -14.05 -5.78
CA SER A 73 -0.53 -14.89 -4.59
C SER A 73 -1.65 -14.43 -3.67
N LYS A 74 -2.54 -15.34 -3.27
CA LYS A 74 -3.71 -15.03 -2.44
C LYS A 74 -3.57 -15.67 -1.07
N LYS A 75 -3.90 -14.91 -0.04
CA LYS A 75 -3.99 -15.35 1.35
C LYS A 75 -5.38 -14.99 1.89
N ILE A 76 -5.90 -15.85 2.75
CA ILE A 76 -7.14 -15.63 3.48
C ILE A 76 -6.78 -15.57 4.95
N LEU A 77 -7.03 -14.43 5.57
CA LEU A 77 -6.82 -14.22 7.00
C LEU A 77 -8.17 -14.24 7.70
N ASN A 78 -8.31 -15.10 8.71
CA ASN A 78 -9.51 -15.13 9.55
C ASN A 78 -9.21 -14.37 10.83
N VAL A 79 -9.86 -13.21 11.00
CA VAL A 79 -9.63 -12.31 12.14
C VAL A 79 -10.96 -12.07 12.84
N LYS A 80 -11.08 -12.56 14.07
CA LYS A 80 -12.36 -12.57 14.82
C LYS A 80 -13.45 -13.27 13.99
N ASN A 81 -14.54 -12.56 13.67
CA ASN A 81 -15.66 -13.06 12.87
C ASN A 81 -15.63 -12.55 11.43
N GLU A 82 -14.47 -12.10 10.95
CA GLU A 82 -14.29 -11.53 9.62
C GLU A 82 -13.25 -12.31 8.81
N THR A 83 -13.52 -12.40 7.51
CA THR A 83 -12.59 -12.96 6.53
C THR A 83 -11.94 -11.81 5.76
N ILE A 84 -10.62 -11.74 5.76
CA ILE A 84 -9.85 -10.74 5.03
C ILE A 84 -9.14 -11.43 3.87
N PHE A 85 -9.44 -11.00 2.65
CA PHE A 85 -8.66 -11.35 1.47
C PHE A 85 -7.41 -10.48 1.45
N LEU A 86 -6.24 -11.09 1.31
CA LEU A 86 -4.95 -10.42 1.20
C LEU A 86 -4.22 -10.98 -0.01
N ASP A 87 -4.00 -10.12 -1.00
CA ASP A 87 -3.34 -10.49 -2.24
C ASP A 87 -1.97 -9.82 -2.34
N PHE A 88 -1.04 -10.54 -2.96
CA PHE A 88 0.30 -10.07 -3.30
C PHE A 88 0.58 -10.32 -4.78
N THR A 89 1.28 -9.40 -5.42
CA THR A 89 1.77 -9.58 -6.79
C THR A 89 3.06 -8.80 -6.98
N THR A 90 3.88 -9.23 -7.94
CA THR A 90 5.00 -8.45 -8.44
C THR A 90 4.57 -7.84 -9.76
N LEU A 91 4.52 -6.52 -9.81
CA LEU A 91 4.17 -5.78 -11.02
C LEU A 91 5.42 -5.45 -11.83
N SER A 92 5.28 -5.36 -13.16
CA SER A 92 6.27 -4.60 -13.92
C SER A 92 6.29 -3.14 -13.47
N ILE A 93 7.39 -2.44 -13.70
CA ILE A 93 7.49 -1.01 -13.34
C ILE A 93 6.36 -0.20 -13.98
N GLY A 94 6.03 -0.46 -15.25
CA GLY A 94 4.93 0.25 -15.94
C GLY A 94 3.55 -0.03 -15.33
N GLU A 95 3.30 -1.26 -14.88
CA GLU A 95 2.07 -1.60 -14.15
C GLU A 95 2.02 -0.90 -12.77
N LEU A 96 3.15 -0.86 -12.05
CA LEU A 96 3.24 -0.18 -10.76
C LEU A 96 3.04 1.34 -10.90
N GLU A 97 3.67 1.95 -11.91
CA GLU A 97 3.49 3.36 -12.25
C GLU A 97 2.04 3.68 -12.57
N SER A 98 1.41 2.83 -13.40
CA SER A 98 -0.01 2.95 -13.76
C SER A 98 -0.89 2.89 -12.51
N LEU A 99 -0.65 1.94 -11.61
CA LEU A 99 -1.36 1.79 -10.34
C LEU A 99 -1.22 3.05 -9.46
N MET A 100 -0.02 3.61 -9.35
CA MET A 100 0.26 4.83 -8.57
C MET A 100 -0.42 6.08 -9.16
N LYS A 101 -0.64 6.12 -10.46
CA LYS A 101 -1.30 7.23 -11.17
C LYS A 101 -2.81 7.25 -11.02
N LEU A 102 -3.43 6.12 -10.67
CA LEU A 102 -4.88 6.04 -10.54
C LEU A 102 -5.40 7.04 -9.49
N ARG A 103 -6.57 7.63 -9.75
CA ARG A 103 -7.24 8.56 -8.83
C ARG A 103 -7.90 7.81 -7.68
N ILE A 104 -7.08 7.14 -6.90
CA ILE A 104 -7.50 6.23 -5.86
C ILE A 104 -6.96 6.77 -4.55
N PHE A 105 -7.85 7.24 -3.67
CA PHE A 105 -7.46 7.48 -2.29
C PHE A 105 -7.62 6.17 -1.52
N ASN A 106 -6.56 5.37 -1.50
CA ASN A 106 -6.61 4.06 -0.88
C ASN A 106 -5.40 3.77 0.02
N GLN A 107 -5.68 3.15 1.15
CA GLN A 107 -4.71 2.67 2.12
C GLN A 107 -4.73 1.14 2.26
N ASN A 108 -5.64 0.46 1.56
CA ASN A 108 -5.72 -0.99 1.42
C ASN A 108 -5.06 -1.53 0.15
N ILE A 109 -4.35 -0.68 -0.61
CA ILE A 109 -3.42 -1.06 -1.67
C ILE A 109 -2.10 -0.33 -1.40
N GLY A 110 -0.98 -0.99 -1.66
CA GLY A 110 0.33 -0.35 -1.61
C GLY A 110 1.41 -1.18 -2.28
N GLY A 111 2.65 -0.73 -2.14
CA GLY A 111 3.83 -1.40 -2.69
C GLY A 111 5.00 -1.34 -1.73
N ILE A 112 5.97 -2.23 -1.92
CA ILE A 112 7.30 -2.20 -1.31
C ILE A 112 8.29 -2.47 -2.43
N LEU A 113 9.33 -1.66 -2.58
CA LEU A 113 10.44 -1.92 -3.49
C LEU A 113 11.56 -2.61 -2.70
N ILE A 114 12.10 -3.69 -3.23
CA ILE A 114 13.05 -4.57 -2.55
C ILE A 114 14.25 -4.80 -3.48
N GLU A 115 15.41 -4.28 -3.09
CA GLU A 115 16.67 -4.55 -3.78
C GLU A 115 17.20 -5.95 -3.44
N ASN A 116 17.08 -6.36 -2.17
CA ASN A 116 17.57 -7.65 -1.70
C ASN A 116 16.44 -8.69 -1.70
N GLN A 117 16.46 -9.61 -2.66
CA GLN A 117 15.41 -10.63 -2.81
C GLN A 117 15.24 -11.54 -1.57
N ASP A 118 16.27 -11.69 -0.73
CA ASP A 118 16.18 -12.47 0.51
C ASP A 118 15.14 -11.90 1.49
N ASP A 119 14.86 -10.59 1.41
CA ASP A 119 13.86 -9.93 2.27
C ASP A 119 12.42 -10.17 1.79
N PHE A 120 12.19 -10.71 0.58
CA PHE A 120 10.87 -10.77 -0.03
C PHE A 120 9.83 -11.52 0.83
N PHE A 121 10.15 -12.75 1.25
CA PHE A 121 9.25 -13.55 2.07
C PHE A 121 9.00 -12.93 3.45
N SER A 122 10.05 -12.36 4.07
CA SER A 122 9.90 -11.73 5.39
C SER A 122 8.97 -10.51 5.34
N LYS A 123 9.00 -9.74 4.24
CA LYS A 123 8.07 -8.61 4.04
C LYS A 123 6.63 -9.08 3.87
N ILE A 124 6.39 -10.21 3.20
CA ILE A 124 5.05 -10.83 3.11
C ILE A 124 4.55 -11.20 4.50
N GLU A 125 5.35 -11.88 5.32
CA GLU A 125 4.95 -12.27 6.69
C GLU A 125 4.63 -11.05 7.57
N ILE A 126 5.44 -10.00 7.47
CA ILE A 126 5.17 -8.73 8.16
C ILE A 126 3.83 -8.15 7.69
N LEU A 127 3.56 -8.10 6.39
CA LEU A 127 2.29 -7.61 5.85
C LEU A 127 1.09 -8.42 6.34
N GLU A 128 1.18 -9.76 6.33
CA GLU A 128 0.14 -10.66 6.85
C GLU A 128 -0.18 -10.35 8.31
N LYS A 129 0.85 -10.19 9.14
CA LYS A 129 0.71 -9.84 10.56
C LYS A 129 0.11 -8.44 10.73
N MET A 130 0.58 -7.44 9.98
CA MET A 130 0.09 -6.06 10.11
C MET A 130 -1.37 -5.93 9.70
N VAL A 131 -1.79 -6.61 8.63
CA VAL A 131 -3.20 -6.65 8.22
C VAL A 131 -4.04 -7.34 9.30
N SER A 132 -3.58 -8.47 9.84
CA SER A 132 -4.29 -9.17 10.93
C SER A 132 -4.43 -8.30 12.18
N ASP A 133 -3.37 -7.60 12.56
CA ASP A 133 -3.32 -6.68 13.70
C ASP A 133 -4.28 -5.50 13.49
N TYR A 134 -4.33 -4.96 12.27
CA TYR A 134 -5.20 -3.85 11.88
C TYR A 134 -6.69 -4.18 11.98
N TYR A 135 -7.10 -5.40 11.62
CA TYR A 135 -8.48 -5.86 11.79
C TYR A 135 -8.80 -6.42 13.19
N SER A 136 -7.81 -6.46 14.09
CA SER A 136 -7.99 -6.94 15.47
C SER A 136 -8.35 -5.84 16.48
N ASP A 137 -8.64 -4.62 16.02
CA ASP A 137 -8.87 -3.41 16.84
C ASP A 137 -7.67 -3.02 17.73
N LYS A 138 -6.45 -3.29 17.25
CA LYS A 138 -5.23 -2.77 17.90
C LYS A 138 -5.09 -1.26 17.67
N ASN A 139 -4.23 -0.62 18.47
CA ASN A 139 -3.96 0.80 18.34
C ASN A 139 -3.40 1.12 16.95
N LEU A 140 -4.11 1.98 16.20
CA LEU A 140 -3.80 2.30 14.82
C LEU A 140 -2.44 2.99 14.66
N ASP A 141 -2.11 3.93 15.55
CA ASP A 141 -0.82 4.64 15.51
C ASP A 141 0.34 3.69 15.80
N GLU A 142 0.14 2.71 16.68
CA GLU A 142 1.12 1.66 16.96
C GLU A 142 1.31 0.74 15.76
N ILE A 143 0.24 0.25 15.13
CA ILE A 143 0.31 -0.58 13.91
C ILE A 143 1.07 0.16 12.82
N LYS A 144 0.70 1.42 12.55
CA LYS A 144 1.35 2.28 11.57
C LYS A 144 2.84 2.45 11.86
N ALA A 145 3.20 2.73 13.11
CA ALA A 145 4.61 2.91 13.49
C ALA A 145 5.41 1.61 13.37
N ILE A 146 4.85 0.47 13.80
CA ILE A 146 5.49 -0.85 13.67
C ILE A 146 5.69 -1.17 12.19
N PHE A 147 4.65 -1.04 11.36
CA PHE A 147 4.73 -1.30 9.92
C PHE A 147 5.88 -0.53 9.26
N PHE A 148 5.98 0.78 9.47
CA PHE A 148 7.06 1.59 8.89
C PHE A 148 8.44 1.14 9.39
N LYS A 149 8.58 0.88 10.69
CA LYS A 149 9.86 0.43 11.28
C LYS A 149 10.31 -0.94 10.78
N THR A 150 9.37 -1.85 10.48
CA THR A 150 9.68 -3.23 10.08
C THR A 150 9.80 -3.40 8.57
N ILE A 151 8.96 -2.70 7.79
CA ILE A 151 9.01 -2.78 6.33
C ILE A 151 10.21 -2.05 5.77
N VAL A 152 10.51 -0.85 6.28
CA VAL A 152 11.64 -0.06 5.79
C VAL A 152 12.95 -0.58 6.40
N SER A 153 13.68 -1.39 5.63
CA SER A 153 15.03 -1.90 5.94
C SER A 153 16.06 -1.35 4.95
N LYS A 154 17.34 -1.71 5.11
CA LYS A 154 18.46 -1.16 4.32
C LYS A 154 18.26 -1.28 2.79
N HIS A 155 17.56 -2.31 2.36
CA HIS A 155 17.34 -2.65 0.95
C HIS A 155 15.85 -2.66 0.57
N CYS A 156 15.02 -1.98 1.36
CA CYS A 156 13.58 -1.93 1.14
C CYS A 156 13.09 -0.49 1.23
N PHE A 157 12.43 -0.04 0.17
CA PHE A 157 11.81 1.28 0.10
C PHE A 157 10.30 1.13 0.18
N LEU A 158 9.67 2.04 0.92
CA LEU A 158 8.23 2.13 0.99
C LEU A 158 7.77 3.33 0.15
N PRO A 159 7.23 3.10 -1.06
CA PRO A 159 6.61 4.16 -1.85
C PRO A 159 5.29 4.61 -1.23
N ILE A 160 5.12 5.92 -1.09
CA ILE A 160 3.92 6.58 -0.59
C ILE A 160 3.50 7.65 -1.60
N ILE A 161 2.22 7.69 -1.96
CA ILE A 161 1.72 8.69 -2.91
C ILE A 161 1.13 9.87 -2.16
N ALA A 162 1.46 11.07 -2.61
CA ALA A 162 0.76 12.27 -2.21
C ALA A 162 0.12 12.96 -3.42
N THR A 163 -1.02 13.60 -3.18
CA THR A 163 -1.85 14.21 -4.21
C THR A 163 -2.30 15.59 -3.76
N ASP A 164 -2.18 16.56 -4.66
CA ASP A 164 -2.67 17.92 -4.44
C ASP A 164 -4.18 18.06 -4.77
N LEU A 165 -4.68 19.30 -4.71
CA LEU A 165 -6.06 19.65 -5.09
C LEU A 165 -6.33 19.54 -6.60
N TYR A 166 -5.29 19.58 -7.43
CA TYR A 166 -5.38 19.45 -8.89
C TYR A 166 -5.27 17.99 -9.36
N GLU A 167 -5.20 17.04 -8.43
CA GLU A 167 -5.01 15.61 -8.67
C GLU A 167 -3.61 15.24 -9.21
N GLU A 168 -2.67 16.18 -9.16
CA GLU A 168 -1.25 15.94 -9.45
C GLU A 168 -0.64 15.12 -8.33
N LYS A 169 0.12 14.10 -8.73
CA LYS A 169 0.68 13.13 -7.79
C LYS A 169 2.19 13.20 -7.75
N ILE A 170 2.73 13.00 -6.57
CA ILE A 170 4.15 12.78 -6.36
C ILE A 170 4.38 11.48 -5.61
N LEU A 171 5.57 10.93 -5.83
CA LEU A 171 6.08 9.79 -5.12
C LEU A 171 6.94 10.28 -3.95
N ILE A 172 6.61 9.82 -2.74
CA ILE A 172 7.46 9.91 -1.57
C ILE A 172 8.10 8.54 -1.37
N LEU A 173 9.43 8.44 -1.46
CA LEU A 173 10.14 7.22 -1.12
C LEU A 173 10.63 7.31 0.31
N ILE A 174 10.19 6.36 1.15
CA ILE A 174 10.63 6.22 2.55
C ILE A 174 11.70 5.12 2.62
N SER A 175 12.79 5.41 3.33
CA SER A 175 13.98 4.57 3.35
C SER A 175 14.71 4.60 4.70
N LYS A 176 15.58 3.61 4.91
CA LYS A 176 16.45 3.57 6.09
C LYS A 176 17.67 4.50 5.97
N GLU A 177 18.04 4.84 4.74
CA GLU A 177 19.18 5.68 4.39
C GLU A 177 18.74 6.86 3.52
N ARG A 178 19.51 7.95 3.50
CA ARG A 178 19.16 9.14 2.71
C ARG A 178 19.20 8.83 1.21
N ILE A 179 18.08 9.04 0.52
CA ILE A 179 17.99 8.95 -0.94
C ILE A 179 18.44 10.28 -1.55
N LYS A 180 19.26 10.21 -2.60
CA LYS A 180 19.72 11.38 -3.38
C LYS A 180 18.63 11.84 -4.35
N ASP A 181 18.83 13.00 -4.97
CA ASP A 181 18.01 13.46 -6.10
C ASP A 181 16.53 13.74 -5.77
N SER A 182 16.23 13.99 -4.50
CA SER A 182 14.90 14.47 -4.08
C SER A 182 14.58 15.80 -4.77
N ILE A 183 13.43 15.88 -5.42
CA ILE A 183 12.91 17.15 -5.94
C ILE A 183 12.47 18.07 -4.79
N ASN A 184 12.54 19.37 -5.03
CA ASN A 184 12.00 20.37 -4.11
C ASN A 184 10.50 20.54 -4.36
N ILE A 185 9.71 20.46 -3.28
CA ILE A 185 8.27 20.69 -3.31
C ILE A 185 7.86 21.63 -2.19
N SER A 186 6.72 22.30 -2.35
CA SER A 186 6.03 22.94 -1.23
C SER A 186 5.20 21.88 -0.50
N LEU A 187 5.49 21.66 0.78
CA LEU A 187 4.75 20.68 1.60
C LEU A 187 3.28 21.08 1.78
N ASP A 188 2.97 22.36 1.65
CA ASP A 188 1.62 22.88 1.80
C ASP A 188 0.78 22.68 0.53
N SER A 189 1.40 22.22 -0.57
CA SER A 189 0.71 21.95 -1.84
C SER A 189 0.09 20.56 -1.92
N TYR A 190 0.37 19.64 -0.99
CA TYR A 190 -0.12 18.26 -1.05
C TYR A 190 -1.00 17.90 0.14
N ASP A 191 -2.31 17.87 -0.10
CA ASP A 191 -3.35 17.70 0.90
C ASP A 191 -3.58 16.24 1.29
N ARG A 192 -3.47 15.32 0.33
CA ARG A 192 -3.79 13.90 0.54
C ARG A 192 -2.52 13.08 0.46
N VAL A 193 -2.24 12.29 1.50
CA VAL A 193 -1.12 11.33 1.53
C VAL A 193 -1.66 9.95 1.81
N GLN A 194 -1.32 8.98 0.96
CA GLN A 194 -1.79 7.59 1.03
C GLN A 194 -0.92 6.81 2.03
N ILE A 195 -1.16 7.01 3.32
CA ILE A 195 -0.38 6.38 4.37
C ILE A 195 -1.05 5.05 4.77
N PRO A 196 -0.37 3.90 4.60
CA PRO A 196 -0.89 2.61 5.06
C PRO A 196 -1.24 2.64 6.55
N PHE A 197 -2.38 2.03 6.90
CA PHE A 197 -2.84 1.92 8.29
C PHE A 197 -2.99 3.28 9.00
N SER A 198 -3.45 4.32 8.29
CA SER A 198 -3.72 5.63 8.91
C SER A 198 -5.21 5.98 9.04
N LEU A 199 -6.08 5.19 8.43
CA LEU A 199 -7.53 5.24 8.59
C LEU A 199 -8.00 4.05 9.44
N LYS A 200 -9.20 4.15 10.00
CA LYS A 200 -9.87 3.00 10.61
C LYS A 200 -10.46 2.11 9.52
N THR A 201 -10.63 0.82 9.83
CA THR A 201 -11.23 -0.16 8.91
C THR A 201 -12.69 0.16 8.54
N SER A 202 -13.39 0.98 9.34
CA SER A 202 -14.72 1.52 9.05
C SER A 202 -14.70 2.57 7.94
N ASP A 203 -13.57 3.27 7.79
CA ASP A 203 -13.43 4.46 6.94
C ASP A 203 -12.72 4.12 5.62
N LEU A 204 -12.32 2.86 5.42
CA LEU A 204 -11.73 2.39 4.19
C LEU A 204 -12.76 2.34 3.05
N SER A 205 -12.41 2.98 1.94
CA SER A 205 -13.11 2.79 0.67
C SER A 205 -12.49 1.64 -0.10
N TYR A 206 -13.30 0.62 -0.40
CA TYR A 206 -12.88 -0.55 -1.17
C TYR A 206 -13.26 -0.49 -2.65
N PHE A 207 -14.04 0.52 -3.06
CA PHE A 207 -14.53 0.67 -4.43
C PHE A 207 -14.03 1.99 -5.03
N TYR A 208 -13.41 1.88 -6.19
CA TYR A 208 -12.78 3.02 -6.86
C TYR A 208 -13.56 3.37 -8.12
N LYS A 209 -13.88 4.66 -8.28
CA LYS A 209 -14.36 5.19 -9.56
C LYS A 209 -13.12 5.45 -10.43
N TRP A 210 -13.05 4.74 -11.55
CA TRP A 210 -12.12 5.02 -12.64
C TRP A 210 -12.43 6.39 -13.26
#